data_AF-A0A7X8W9W3-F1
#
_entry.id   AF-A0A7X8W9W3-F1
#
_cell.length_a   1.000
_cell.length_b   1.000
_cell.length_c   1.000
_cell.angle_alpha   90.00
_cell.angle_beta   90.00
_cell.angle_gamma   90.00
#
_symmetry.space_group_name_H-M   'P 1'
#
loop_
_entity.id
_entity.type
_entity.pdbx_description
1 polymer ?
#
loop_
_entity_poly.entity_id
_entity_poly.type
_entity_poly.pdbx_seq_one_letter_code
_entity_poly.pdbx_strand_id
1 'polypeptide(L)'
;WPSADPKKSDFLHPSMFFSVAENSEHPDEAVAVVDYIINSIDCNNILLGERGIPATSVVANALAENLSDLGKKEVAFINDVVTPNSSTISPVEPEGATEVFALADQLVEKVLYGVMTAEEASAELYNQGNTIMQRNAKKK
;
A
#
# COMPACT_ATOMS: atom_id res chain seq x y z
N TRP A 1 9.92 11.07 -3.50
CA TRP A 1 9.56 10.64 -4.86
C TRP A 1 10.01 11.73 -5.81
N PRO A 2 10.79 11.47 -6.87
CA PRO A 2 11.43 10.20 -7.29
C PRO A 2 12.52 9.73 -6.30
N SER A 3 13.02 8.51 -6.50
CA SER A 3 14.16 7.93 -5.77
C SER A 3 15.16 7.35 -6.75
N ALA A 4 16.45 7.48 -6.44
CA ALA A 4 17.54 6.93 -7.26
C ALA A 4 17.70 5.41 -7.13
N ASP A 5 17.04 4.79 -6.15
CA ASP A 5 17.13 3.36 -5.85
C ASP A 5 15.72 2.76 -5.67
N PRO A 6 15.07 2.30 -6.76
CA PRO A 6 13.74 1.70 -6.71
C PRO A 6 13.66 0.54 -5.73
N LYS A 7 14.71 -0.29 -5.62
CA LYS A 7 14.77 -1.41 -4.66
C LYS A 7 14.61 -1.00 -3.20
N LYS A 8 14.95 0.25 -2.85
CA LYS A 8 14.79 0.77 -1.49
C LYS A 8 13.53 1.62 -1.30
N SER A 9 12.94 2.08 -2.39
CA SER A 9 11.88 3.10 -2.35
C SER A 9 10.54 2.62 -2.87
N ASP A 10 10.53 1.53 -3.61
CA ASP A 10 9.35 0.79 -3.99
C ASP A 10 9.11 -0.36 -3.01
N PHE A 11 7.87 -0.81 -2.93
CA PHE A 11 7.47 -2.00 -2.18
C PHE A 11 6.22 -2.60 -2.83
N LEU A 12 6.03 -3.90 -2.68
CA LEU A 12 4.82 -4.55 -3.17
C LEU A 12 3.62 -4.12 -2.30
N HIS A 13 2.86 -3.13 -2.78
CA HIS A 13 1.72 -2.58 -2.07
C HIS A 13 0.53 -3.56 -2.09
N PRO A 14 0.01 -3.98 -0.93
CA PRO A 14 -1.23 -4.74 -0.86
C PRO A 14 -2.37 -3.91 -1.44
N SER A 15 -3.07 -4.39 -2.45
CA SER A 15 -4.16 -3.66 -3.09
C SER A 15 -5.26 -3.26 -2.10
N MET A 16 -5.58 -4.17 -1.18
CA MET A 16 -6.56 -4.00 -0.12
C MET A 16 -6.44 -5.10 0.94
N PHE A 17 -7.15 -4.92 2.04
CA PHE A 17 -7.29 -5.90 3.12
C PHE A 17 -8.75 -6.18 3.42
N PHE A 18 -9.04 -7.41 3.83
CA PHE A 18 -10.26 -7.73 4.57
C PHE A 18 -9.94 -7.74 6.07
N SER A 19 -10.91 -7.36 6.90
CA SER A 19 -10.77 -7.37 8.35
C SER A 19 -12.07 -7.86 8.99
N VAL A 20 -11.95 -8.64 10.05
CA VAL A 20 -13.08 -9.08 10.88
C VAL A 20 -13.08 -8.24 12.15
N ALA A 21 -14.23 -7.64 12.46
CA ALA A 21 -14.36 -6.84 13.67
C ALA A 21 -14.18 -7.71 14.91
N GLU A 22 -13.42 -7.22 15.90
CA GLU A 22 -13.16 -7.94 17.15
C GLU A 22 -14.45 -8.33 17.89
N ASN A 23 -15.49 -7.50 17.76
CA ASN A 23 -16.80 -7.69 18.39
C ASN A 23 -17.86 -8.29 17.45
N SER A 24 -17.46 -8.97 16.38
CA SER A 24 -18.41 -9.67 15.49
C SER A 24 -19.24 -10.69 16.28
N GLU A 25 -20.56 -10.69 16.06
CA GLU A 25 -21.46 -11.73 16.60
C GLU A 25 -21.29 -13.08 15.86
N HIS A 26 -20.63 -13.07 14.69
CA HIS A 26 -20.41 -14.21 13.81
C HIS A 26 -18.95 -14.27 13.31
N PRO A 27 -17.97 -14.48 14.20
CA PRO A 27 -16.56 -14.44 13.82
C PRO A 27 -16.17 -15.60 12.89
N ASP A 28 -16.69 -16.81 13.13
CA ASP A 28 -16.35 -18.00 12.35
C ASP A 28 -16.90 -17.91 10.92
N GLU A 29 -18.15 -17.45 10.74
CA GLU A 29 -18.74 -17.24 9.42
C GLU A 29 -18.05 -16.11 8.66
N ALA A 30 -17.68 -15.02 9.35
CA ALA A 30 -16.93 -13.92 8.74
C ALA A 30 -15.57 -14.39 8.23
N VAL A 31 -14.84 -15.19 9.02
CA VAL A 31 -13.57 -15.81 8.60
C VAL A 31 -13.79 -16.76 7.43
N ALA A 32 -14.84 -17.58 7.44
CA ALA A 32 -15.15 -18.50 6.35
C ALA A 32 -15.42 -17.77 5.02
N VAL A 33 -16.07 -16.60 5.05
CA VAL A 33 -16.26 -15.77 3.85
C VAL A 33 -14.93 -15.20 3.35
N VAL A 34 -14.09 -14.68 4.25
CA VAL A 34 -12.76 -14.17 3.88
C VAL A 34 -11.90 -15.28 3.29
N ASP A 35 -11.92 -16.47 3.88
CA ASP A 35 -11.21 -17.65 3.35
C ASP A 35 -11.73 -18.03 1.96
N TYR A 36 -13.05 -18.06 1.76
CA TYR A 36 -13.63 -18.34 0.44
C TYR A 36 -13.16 -17.32 -0.61
N ILE A 37 -13.14 -16.03 -0.29
CA ILE A 37 -12.69 -14.99 -1.22
C ILE A 37 -11.20 -15.14 -1.57
N ILE A 38 -10.35 -15.50 -0.60
CA ILE A 38 -8.89 -15.54 -0.79
C ILE A 38 -8.42 -16.87 -1.40
N ASN A 39 -9.03 -17.98 -1.00
CA ASN A 39 -8.52 -19.33 -1.26
C ASN A 39 -9.38 -20.15 -2.23
N SER A 40 -10.63 -19.77 -2.51
CA SER A 40 -11.46 -20.51 -3.46
C SER A 40 -11.11 -20.18 -4.91
N ILE A 41 -10.76 -21.21 -5.68
CA ILE A 41 -10.59 -21.12 -7.12
C ILE A 41 -11.91 -20.75 -7.80
N ASP A 42 -13.03 -21.29 -7.33
CA ASP A 42 -14.36 -21.00 -7.91
C ASP A 42 -14.73 -19.53 -7.74
N CYS A 43 -14.51 -18.96 -6.54
CA CYS A 43 -14.71 -17.54 -6.30
C CYS A 43 -13.81 -16.70 -7.22
N ASN A 44 -12.53 -17.06 -7.29
CA ASN A 44 -11.55 -16.27 -8.02
C ASN A 44 -11.66 -16.41 -9.54
N ASN A 45 -12.26 -17.48 -10.07
CA ASN A 45 -12.63 -17.58 -11.49
C ASN A 45 -13.72 -16.57 -11.88
N ILE A 46 -14.48 -16.07 -10.90
CA ILE A 46 -15.45 -14.97 -11.11
C ILE A 46 -14.74 -13.62 -10.92
N LEU A 47 -13.91 -13.47 -9.89
CA LEU A 47 -13.26 -12.20 -9.57
C LEU A 47 -12.12 -11.82 -10.53
N LEU A 48 -11.44 -12.82 -11.12
CA LEU A 48 -10.39 -12.66 -12.14
C LEU A 48 -9.34 -11.58 -11.83
N GLY A 49 -8.90 -11.50 -10.58
CA GLY A 49 -7.85 -10.56 -10.17
C GLY A 49 -8.27 -9.08 -10.14
N GLU A 50 -9.57 -8.77 -10.10
CA GLU A 50 -10.08 -7.39 -10.04
C GLU A 50 -9.60 -6.62 -8.79
N ARG A 51 -9.25 -7.35 -7.73
CA ARG A 51 -8.64 -6.81 -6.49
C ARG A 51 -7.12 -6.93 -6.48
N GLY A 52 -6.49 -7.01 -7.66
CA GLY A 52 -5.07 -7.28 -7.81
C GLY A 52 -4.76 -8.78 -7.93
N ILE A 53 -3.46 -9.08 -8.04
CA ILE A 53 -2.99 -10.46 -8.20
C ILE A 53 -3.33 -11.25 -6.92
N PRO A 54 -3.98 -12.42 -7.03
CA PRO A 54 -4.31 -13.24 -5.86
C PRO A 54 -3.07 -13.50 -5.00
N ALA A 55 -3.22 -13.31 -3.69
CA ALA A 55 -2.11 -13.42 -2.74
C ALA A 55 -1.53 -14.85 -2.64
N THR A 56 -2.35 -15.87 -2.91
CA THR A 56 -1.90 -17.25 -2.90
C THR A 56 -1.44 -17.69 -4.28
N SER A 57 -0.27 -18.31 -4.35
CA SER A 57 0.26 -18.86 -5.61
C SER A 57 -0.64 -19.95 -6.19
N VAL A 58 -1.37 -20.69 -5.35
CA VAL A 58 -2.33 -21.72 -5.80
C VAL A 58 -3.45 -21.09 -6.63
N VAL A 59 -4.09 -20.04 -6.12
CA VAL A 59 -5.17 -19.35 -6.85
C VAL A 59 -4.60 -18.59 -8.04
N ALA A 60 -3.50 -17.85 -7.87
CA ALA A 60 -2.87 -17.10 -8.96
C ALA A 60 -2.52 -18.01 -10.16
N ASN A 61 -1.94 -19.18 -9.91
CA ASN A 61 -1.62 -20.16 -10.95
C ASN A 61 -2.87 -20.73 -11.63
N ALA A 62 -3.94 -20.99 -10.86
CA ALA A 62 -5.19 -21.52 -11.40
C ALA A 62 -5.91 -20.53 -12.34
N LEU A 63 -5.75 -19.22 -12.10
CA LEU A 63 -6.36 -18.17 -12.93
C LEU A 63 -5.51 -17.76 -14.13
N ALA A 64 -4.22 -18.10 -14.15
CA ALA A 64 -3.24 -17.53 -15.08
C ALA A 64 -3.71 -17.58 -16.55
N GLU A 65 -4.30 -18.70 -16.98
CA GLU A 65 -4.79 -18.85 -18.35
C GLU A 65 -6.12 -18.14 -18.62
N ASN A 66 -6.94 -17.95 -17.59
CA ASN A 66 -8.27 -17.33 -17.66
C ASN A 66 -8.22 -15.79 -17.64
N LEU A 67 -7.06 -15.21 -17.32
CA LEU A 67 -6.87 -13.76 -17.39
C LEU A 67 -6.92 -13.26 -18.83
N SER A 68 -7.41 -12.03 -19.00
CA SER A 68 -7.30 -11.31 -20.28
C SER A 68 -5.83 -11.07 -20.65
N ASP A 69 -5.55 -10.76 -21.92
CA ASP A 69 -4.20 -10.39 -22.35
C ASP A 69 -3.62 -9.19 -21.57
N LEU A 70 -4.48 -8.27 -21.13
CA LEU A 70 -4.08 -7.16 -20.26
C LEU A 70 -3.73 -7.67 -18.86
N GLY A 71 -4.58 -8.51 -18.26
CA GLY A 71 -4.32 -9.10 -16.94
C GLY A 71 -3.04 -9.94 -16.91
N LYS A 72 -2.76 -10.70 -17.98
CA LYS A 72 -1.49 -11.43 -18.14
C LYS A 72 -0.28 -10.49 -18.15
N LYS A 73 -0.38 -9.33 -18.81
CA LYS A 73 0.68 -8.31 -18.82
C LYS A 73 0.87 -7.65 -17.46
N GLU A 74 -0.21 -7.37 -16.75
CA GLU A 74 -0.17 -6.83 -15.39
C GLU A 74 0.53 -7.81 -14.44
N VAL A 75 0.15 -9.09 -14.49
CA VAL A 75 0.80 -10.15 -13.71
C VAL A 75 2.29 -10.26 -14.01
N ALA A 76 2.66 -10.28 -15.29
CA ALA A 76 4.06 -10.33 -15.69
C ALA A 76 4.84 -9.09 -15.19
N PHE A 77 4.25 -7.89 -15.28
CA PHE A 77 4.88 -6.67 -14.79
C PHE A 77 5.14 -6.73 -13.27
N ILE A 78 4.15 -7.16 -12.47
CA ILE A 78 4.32 -7.27 -11.03
C ILE A 78 5.39 -8.33 -10.67
N ASN A 79 5.35 -9.50 -11.31
CA ASN A 79 6.26 -10.60 -10.98
C ASN A 79 7.69 -10.35 -11.46
N ASP A 80 7.85 -9.87 -12.69
CA ASP A 80 9.16 -9.81 -13.35
C ASP A 80 9.85 -8.44 -13.18
N VAL A 81 9.08 -7.37 -12.94
CA VAL A 81 9.60 -6.01 -12.80
C VAL A 81 9.50 -5.51 -11.37
N VAL A 82 8.30 -5.51 -10.77
CA VAL A 82 8.08 -4.86 -9.46
C VAL A 82 8.66 -5.68 -8.31
N THR A 83 8.30 -6.96 -8.22
CA THR A 83 8.70 -7.86 -7.13
C THR A 83 10.22 -7.94 -6.93
N PRO A 84 11.07 -8.16 -7.97
CA PRO A 84 12.52 -8.19 -7.79
C PRO A 84 13.17 -6.82 -7.55
N ASN A 85 12.42 -5.73 -7.75
CA ASN A 85 12.89 -4.35 -7.59
C ASN A 85 12.19 -3.61 -6.44
N SER A 86 11.61 -4.34 -5.49
CA SER A 86 10.87 -3.82 -4.36
C SER A 86 11.53 -4.17 -3.02
N SER A 87 11.37 -3.29 -2.04
CA SER A 87 11.70 -3.53 -0.64
C SER A 87 10.55 -4.27 0.08
N THR A 88 10.81 -4.66 1.33
CA THR A 88 9.71 -5.07 2.22
C THR A 88 8.85 -3.86 2.57
N ILE A 89 7.54 -4.06 2.71
CA ILE A 89 6.64 -2.99 3.11
C ILE A 89 7.09 -2.35 4.43
N SER A 90 7.02 -1.02 4.50
CA SER A 90 7.33 -0.30 5.73
C SER A 90 6.36 -0.70 6.86
N PRO A 91 6.79 -0.67 8.13
CA PRO A 91 5.88 -0.86 9.24
C PRO A 91 4.80 0.21 9.24
N VAL A 92 3.68 -0.08 9.91
CA VAL A 92 2.58 0.89 10.11
C VAL A 92 3.13 2.21 10.63
N GLU A 93 2.60 3.29 10.08
CA GLU A 93 3.09 4.62 10.38
C GLU A 93 2.95 4.95 11.88
N PRO A 94 3.94 5.64 12.46
CA PRO A 94 3.88 6.03 13.86
C PRO A 94 2.83 7.12 14.10
N GLU A 95 2.43 7.27 15.38
CA GLU A 95 1.55 8.35 15.79
C GLU A 95 2.15 9.72 15.39
N GLY A 96 1.34 10.56 14.76
CA GLY A 96 1.77 11.85 14.20
C GLY A 96 2.16 11.83 12.73
N ALA A 97 2.31 10.66 12.09
CA ALA A 97 2.62 10.59 10.66
C ALA A 97 1.58 11.29 9.79
N THR A 98 0.28 11.15 10.09
CA THR A 98 -0.80 11.84 9.36
C THR A 98 -0.64 13.37 9.39
N GLU A 99 -0.20 13.94 10.52
CA GLU A 99 0.04 15.38 10.62
C GLU A 99 1.28 15.79 9.80
N VAL A 100 2.31 14.96 9.75
CA VAL A 100 3.50 15.20 8.91
C VAL A 100 3.14 15.14 7.42
N PHE A 101 2.29 14.19 7.00
CA PHE A 101 1.81 14.11 5.62
C PHE A 101 0.99 15.33 5.22
N ALA A 102 0.06 15.76 6.08
CA ALA A 102 -0.71 16.98 5.85
C ALA A 102 0.19 18.22 5.72
N LEU A 103 1.23 18.33 6.56
CA LEU A 103 2.23 19.40 6.44
C LEU A 103 2.98 19.31 5.10
N ALA A 104 3.41 18.11 4.69
CA ALA A 104 4.10 17.91 3.43
C ALA A 104 3.23 18.35 2.23
N ASP A 105 1.95 17.97 2.21
CA ASP A 105 1.00 18.36 1.16
C ASP A 105 0.85 19.88 1.08
N GLN A 106 0.68 20.56 2.22
CA GLN A 106 0.59 22.03 2.27
C GLN A 106 1.85 22.72 1.76
N LEU A 107 3.02 22.18 2.07
CA LEU A 107 4.30 22.73 1.62
C LEU A 107 4.51 22.52 0.13
N VAL A 108 4.13 21.35 -0.39
CA VAL A 108 4.14 21.07 -1.84
C VAL A 108 3.24 22.07 -2.57
N GLU A 109 2.03 22.33 -2.07
CA GLU A 109 1.15 23.35 -2.68
C GLU A 109 1.80 24.74 -2.70
N LYS A 110 2.41 25.20 -1.61
CA LYS A 110 3.10 26.50 -1.56
C LYS A 110 4.24 26.59 -2.58
N VAL A 111 4.99 25.51 -2.77
CA VAL A 111 6.04 25.45 -3.81
C VAL A 111 5.42 25.53 -5.20
N LEU A 112 4.37 24.76 -5.46
CA LEU A 112 3.68 24.75 -6.76
C LEU A 112 3.03 26.11 -7.10
N TYR A 113 2.57 26.85 -6.09
CA TYR A 113 2.05 28.22 -6.26
C TYR A 113 3.14 29.30 -6.27
N GLY A 114 4.41 28.94 -6.14
CA GLY A 114 5.53 29.90 -6.16
C GLY A 114 5.61 30.79 -4.91
N VAL A 115 4.98 30.38 -3.81
CA VAL A 115 4.98 31.12 -2.53
C VAL A 115 6.32 30.94 -1.80
N MET A 116 6.99 29.81 -2.01
CA MET A 116 8.29 29.48 -1.40
C MET A 116 9.10 28.54 -2.31
N THR A 117 10.40 28.39 -2.04
CA THR A 117 11.26 27.46 -2.78
C THR A 117 11.16 26.02 -2.24
N ALA A 118 11.61 25.05 -3.03
CA ALA A 118 11.69 23.65 -2.60
C ALA A 118 12.67 23.46 -1.43
N GLU A 119 13.77 24.22 -1.41
CA GLU A 119 14.74 24.21 -0.33
C GLU A 119 14.14 24.72 0.99
N GLU A 120 13.37 25.82 0.93
CA GLU A 120 12.66 26.36 2.10
C GLU A 120 11.61 25.39 2.63
N ALA A 121 10.81 24.82 1.73
CA ALA A 121 9.78 23.84 2.08
C ALA A 121 10.38 22.59 2.73
N SER A 122 11.49 22.09 2.19
CA SER A 122 12.21 20.94 2.75
C SER A 122 12.73 21.22 4.16
N ALA A 123 13.32 22.40 4.39
CA ALA A 123 13.79 22.80 5.72
C ALA A 123 12.62 22.94 6.72
N GLU A 124 11.49 23.50 6.28
CA GLU A 124 10.29 23.61 7.11
C GLU A 124 9.72 22.24 7.48
N LEU A 125 9.57 21.35 6.49
CA LEU A 125 9.12 19.97 6.71
C LEU A 125 10.02 19.23 7.69
N TYR A 126 11.34 19.35 7.57
CA TYR A 126 12.28 18.71 8.47
C TYR A 126 12.10 19.20 9.92
N ASN A 127 12.04 20.51 10.13
CA ASN A 127 11.98 21.09 11.47
C ASN A 127 10.62 20.84 12.16
N GLN A 128 9.53 21.14 11.45
CA GLN A 128 8.18 20.99 12.00
C GLN A 128 7.77 19.52 12.07
N GLY A 129 8.11 18.72 11.05
CA GLY A 129 7.87 17.28 11.04
C GLY A 129 8.53 16.60 12.23
N ASN A 130 9.80 16.90 12.52
CA ASN A 130 10.48 16.38 13.72
C ASN A 130 9.78 16.80 15.02
N THR A 131 9.27 18.02 15.09
CA THR A 131 8.52 18.51 16.26
C THR A 131 7.21 17.73 16.46
N ILE A 132 6.44 17.51 15.39
CA ILE A 132 5.21 16.71 15.40
C ILE A 132 5.50 15.29 15.90
N MET A 133 6.53 14.65 15.31
CA MET A 133 6.91 13.28 15.65
C MET A 133 7.35 13.17 17.11
N GLN A 134 8.17 14.09 17.62
CA GLN A 134 8.62 14.10 19.02
C GLN A 134 7.47 14.34 20.00
N ARG A 135 6.50 15.18 19.66
CA ARG A 135 5.34 15.47 20.51
C ARG A 135 4.48 14.24 20.70
N ASN A 136 4.21 13.50 19.63
CA ASN A 136 3.32 12.34 19.67
C ASN A 136 4.05 11.06 20.16
N ALA A 137 5.37 10.94 19.95
CA ALA A 137 6.17 9.87 20.54
C ALA A 137 6.15 9.84 22.09
N LYS A 138 5.92 10.99 22.75
CA LYS A 138 5.86 11.14 24.21
C LYS A 138 4.50 10.76 24.84
N LYS A 139 3.50 10.40 24.05
CA LYS A 139 2.16 10.03 24.53
C LYS A 139 2.00 8.52 24.82
N LYS A 140 3.05 7.73 24.60
CA LYS A 140 3.17 6.35 25.10
C LYS A 140 3.63 6.35 26.56
#